data_AF-A0A347UJT0-F1
#
_entry.id   AF-A0A347UJT0-F1
#
_cell.length_a   1.000
_cell.length_b   1.000
_cell.length_c   1.000
_cell.angle_alpha   90.00
_cell.angle_beta   90.00
_cell.angle_gamma   90.00
#
_symmetry.space_group_name_H-M   'P 1'
#
loop_
_entity.id
_entity.type
_entity.pdbx_description
1 polymer ?
#
loop_
_entity_poly.entity_id
_entity_poly.type
_entity_poly.pdbx_seq_one_letter_code
_entity_poly.pdbx_strand_id
1 'polypeptide(L)'
;MGRIFPLRMFAIIIAIVFASSLAGIGHADTVGEGGERGPVTNLPIPRFVSLKAAEGNVRRGPSLTHRIDWVFKHRSMPLEIIAEYGHWRRVRDRDDQGGWVHYSLLSGVRTVIVEEDLLTLYARPDPKSRENARLEMGVIARLGKCTIDWCRLSVDGQRGWARKSGLWGVKPDEIRE
;
A
#
# COMPACT_ATOMS: atom_id res chain seq x y z
N MET A 1 -37.80 28.64 4.66
CA MET A 1 -37.77 28.70 6.15
C MET A 1 -36.34 28.96 6.62
N GLY A 2 -35.98 30.22 6.85
CA GLY A 2 -34.71 30.59 7.51
C GLY A 2 -34.97 30.83 8.99
N ARG A 3 -34.12 30.30 9.88
CA ARG A 3 -34.22 30.56 11.32
C ARG A 3 -32.99 31.32 11.78
N ILE A 4 -33.24 32.59 12.12
CA ILE A 4 -32.33 33.52 12.79
C ILE A 4 -32.48 33.24 14.30
N PHE A 5 -31.36 33.13 15.02
CA PHE A 5 -31.36 33.09 16.49
C PHE A 5 -30.53 34.27 17.02
N PRO A 6 -31.08 35.10 17.94
CA PRO A 6 -30.36 36.25 18.48
C PRO A 6 -29.48 35.87 19.68
N LEU A 7 -28.32 36.54 19.77
CA LEU A 7 -27.44 36.56 20.94
C LEU A 7 -28.19 37.13 22.15
N ARG A 8 -28.11 36.43 23.29
CA ARG A 8 -28.35 37.01 24.61
C ARG A 8 -27.08 36.94 25.43
N MET A 9 -26.54 38.12 25.69
CA MET A 9 -25.51 38.41 26.66
C MET A 9 -26.13 38.47 28.05
N PHE A 10 -25.65 37.66 28.99
CA PHE A 10 -25.81 37.90 30.42
C PHE A 10 -24.51 37.49 31.12
N ALA A 11 -23.95 38.46 31.84
CA ALA A 11 -22.76 38.34 32.67
C ALA A 11 -23.10 37.70 34.02
N ILE A 12 -22.22 36.83 34.52
CA ILE A 12 -22.06 36.58 35.96
C ILE A 12 -20.56 36.42 36.26
N ILE A 13 -20.07 37.31 37.13
CA ILE A 13 -18.79 37.25 37.83
C ILE A 13 -18.97 36.31 39.02
N ILE A 14 -18.08 35.34 39.26
CA ILE A 14 -17.79 34.74 40.58
C ILE A 14 -16.35 34.19 40.58
N ALA A 15 -15.76 34.26 41.77
CA ALA A 15 -14.35 34.36 42.08
C ALA A 15 -13.51 33.06 42.01
N ILE A 16 -12.21 33.33 42.07
CA ILE A 16 -11.02 32.49 41.99
C ILE A 16 -11.02 31.31 42.98
N VAL A 17 -10.71 30.12 42.47
CA VAL A 17 -10.06 29.05 43.24
C VAL A 17 -8.80 28.63 42.48
N PHE A 18 -7.64 28.99 43.02
CA PHE A 18 -6.33 28.54 42.56
C PHE A 18 -6.12 27.10 43.04
N ALA A 19 -6.05 26.14 42.11
CA ALA A 19 -5.51 24.82 42.37
C ALA A 19 -4.60 24.44 41.20
N SER A 20 -3.31 24.65 41.42
CA SER A 20 -2.21 24.19 40.59
C SER A 20 -2.32 22.70 40.31
N SER A 21 -2.36 22.32 39.03
CA SER A 21 -2.04 20.98 38.58
C SER A 21 -1.34 21.09 37.22
N LEU A 22 -0.16 20.48 37.17
CA LEU A 22 0.82 20.58 36.12
C LEU A 22 0.22 20.32 34.73
N ALA A 23 0.49 21.25 33.81
CA ALA A 23 0.33 21.02 32.39
C ALA A 23 1.22 19.83 32.00
N GLY A 24 0.59 18.67 31.78
CA GLY A 24 1.23 17.57 31.07
C GLY A 24 1.49 18.02 29.65
N ILE A 25 2.74 18.42 29.36
CA ILE A 25 3.24 18.55 27.99
C ILE A 25 3.20 17.14 27.42
N GLY A 26 2.14 16.82 26.68
CA GLY A 26 2.09 15.63 25.84
C GLY A 26 3.25 15.71 24.87
N HIS A 27 4.26 14.88 25.08
CA HIS A 27 5.24 14.58 24.05
C HIS A 27 4.46 13.86 22.95
N ALA A 28 4.17 14.59 21.87
CA ALA A 28 3.86 13.95 20.61
C ALA A 28 5.15 13.26 20.17
N ASP A 29 5.27 11.97 20.48
CA ASP A 29 6.29 11.12 19.88
C ASP A 29 6.11 11.21 18.37
N THR A 30 7.04 11.92 17.75
CA THR A 30 7.20 11.93 16.31
C THR A 30 7.67 10.52 15.95
N VAL A 31 6.74 9.68 15.50
CA VAL A 31 7.04 8.39 14.89
C VAL A 31 7.81 8.71 13.60
N GLY A 32 9.14 8.71 13.69
CA GLY A 32 10.00 8.71 12.51
C GLY A 32 9.73 7.43 11.73
N GLU A 33 9.28 7.55 10.49
CA GLU A 33 9.06 6.46 9.54
C GLU A 33 10.38 5.79 9.13
N GLY A 34 10.99 5.08 10.06
CA GLY A 34 11.89 3.97 9.78
C GLY A 34 11.07 2.70 9.86
N GLY A 35 10.31 2.39 8.79
CA GLY A 35 9.49 1.18 8.73
C GLY A 35 10.26 -0.05 9.22
N GLU A 36 9.61 -0.87 10.04
CA GLU A 36 10.19 -2.07 10.64
C GLU A 36 10.99 -2.86 9.59
N ARG A 37 12.17 -3.35 9.95
CA ARG A 37 13.00 -4.16 9.03
C ARG A 37 12.80 -5.63 9.30
N GLY A 38 12.67 -6.41 8.23
CA GLY A 38 12.49 -7.85 8.33
C GLY A 38 13.73 -8.51 8.95
N PRO A 39 13.57 -9.43 9.92
CA PRO A 39 14.68 -10.01 10.68
C PRO A 39 15.59 -10.93 9.84
N VAL A 40 15.17 -11.32 8.63
CA VAL A 40 15.94 -12.23 7.77
C VAL A 40 16.70 -11.48 6.68
N THR A 41 16.03 -10.57 5.97
CA THR A 41 16.63 -9.85 4.83
C THR A 41 17.14 -8.47 5.18
N ASN A 42 16.80 -7.94 6.37
CA ASN A 42 17.04 -6.56 6.76
C ASN A 42 16.44 -5.52 5.79
N LEU A 43 15.47 -5.93 4.96
CA LEU A 43 14.71 -5.05 4.08
C LEU A 43 13.49 -4.48 4.82
N PRO A 44 13.01 -3.28 4.44
CA PRO A 44 11.80 -2.70 5.02
C PRO A 44 10.60 -3.62 4.87
N ILE A 45 9.80 -3.75 5.92
CA ILE A 45 8.48 -4.37 5.91
C ILE A 45 7.45 -3.34 6.44
N PRO A 46 6.24 -3.27 5.87
CA PRO A 46 5.81 -4.09 4.75
C PRO A 46 6.39 -3.61 3.40
N ARG A 47 6.53 -4.55 2.45
CA ARG A 47 7.03 -4.27 1.10
C ARG A 47 6.38 -5.15 0.04
N PHE A 48 6.16 -4.59 -1.14
CA PHE A 48 5.59 -5.31 -2.26
C PHE A 48 6.63 -6.13 -3.04
N VAL A 49 6.19 -7.31 -3.47
CA VAL A 49 6.88 -8.27 -4.33
C VAL A 49 5.88 -8.84 -5.34
N SER A 50 6.31 -9.78 -6.18
CA SER A 50 5.41 -10.53 -7.06
C SER A 50 5.64 -12.03 -6.97
N LEU A 51 4.62 -12.80 -7.34
CA LEU A 51 4.74 -14.24 -7.50
C LEU A 51 5.58 -14.56 -8.75
N LYS A 52 6.69 -15.27 -8.56
CA LYS A 52 7.55 -15.74 -9.65
C LYS A 52 6.96 -16.98 -10.33
N ALA A 53 6.30 -17.85 -9.59
CA ALA A 53 5.74 -19.09 -10.10
C ALA A 53 4.34 -18.89 -10.71
N ALA A 54 3.85 -19.86 -11.49
CA ALA A 54 2.46 -19.86 -11.95
C ALA A 54 1.47 -20.11 -10.81
N GLU A 55 1.93 -20.81 -9.77
CA GLU A 55 1.18 -21.09 -8.55
C GLU A 55 2.06 -20.88 -7.32
N GLY A 56 1.47 -20.37 -6.24
CA GLY A 56 2.14 -20.11 -4.97
C GLY A 56 1.38 -20.74 -3.81
N ASN A 57 1.93 -21.83 -3.26
CA ASN A 57 1.33 -22.48 -2.09
C ASN A 57 1.54 -21.61 -0.84
N VAL A 58 0.42 -21.22 -0.23
CA VAL A 58 0.38 -20.42 0.99
C VAL A 58 0.03 -21.32 2.15
N ARG A 59 0.89 -21.31 3.17
CA ARG A 59 0.78 -22.18 4.33
C ARG A 59 0.40 -21.40 5.58
N ARG A 60 -0.24 -22.10 6.52
CA ARG A 60 -0.57 -21.51 7.84
C ARG A 60 0.66 -21.09 8.64
N GLY A 61 1.77 -21.81 8.50
CA GLY A 61 3.01 -21.57 9.23
C GLY A 61 4.26 -21.71 8.37
N PRO A 62 5.42 -21.24 8.84
CA PRO A 62 6.67 -21.18 8.08
C PRO A 62 7.39 -22.54 8.07
N SER A 63 6.72 -23.59 7.60
CA SER A 63 7.30 -24.92 7.37
C SER A 63 6.49 -25.70 6.34
N LEU A 64 7.15 -26.63 5.63
CA LEU A 64 6.52 -27.53 4.66
C LEU A 64 5.50 -28.49 5.29
N THR A 65 5.55 -28.69 6.62
CA THR A 65 4.61 -29.55 7.36
C THR A 65 3.27 -28.87 7.65
N HIS A 66 3.20 -27.54 7.58
CA HIS A 66 1.93 -26.81 7.76
C HIS A 66 1.02 -26.99 6.55
N ARG A 67 -0.29 -27.11 6.80
CA ARG A 67 -1.30 -27.20 5.74
C ARG A 67 -1.27 -25.97 4.82
N ILE A 68 -1.56 -26.21 3.55
CA ILE A 68 -1.82 -25.18 2.54
C ILE A 68 -3.25 -24.67 2.76
N ASP A 69 -3.37 -23.41 3.13
CA ASP A 69 -4.67 -22.76 3.36
C ASP A 69 -5.13 -21.97 2.13
N TRP A 70 -4.20 -21.61 1.24
CA TRP A 70 -4.48 -20.88 0.01
C TRP A 70 -3.48 -21.21 -1.09
N VAL A 71 -3.88 -21.05 -2.36
CA VAL A 71 -3.00 -21.18 -3.52
C VAL A 71 -3.19 -19.96 -4.40
N PHE A 72 -2.20 -19.08 -4.41
CA PHE A 72 -2.19 -17.99 -5.39
C PHE A 72 -2.03 -18.58 -6.79
N LYS A 73 -2.83 -18.08 -7.71
CA LYS A 73 -2.73 -18.39 -9.14
C LYS A 73 -2.18 -17.17 -9.85
N HIS A 74 -1.57 -17.39 -11.01
CA HIS A 74 -0.98 -16.39 -11.90
C HIS A 74 0.40 -15.88 -11.49
N ARG A 75 1.35 -16.05 -12.43
CA ARG A 75 2.66 -15.39 -12.37
C ARG A 75 2.45 -13.88 -12.34
N SER A 76 3.36 -13.17 -11.69
CA SER A 76 3.36 -11.71 -11.56
C SER A 76 2.29 -11.15 -10.63
N MET A 77 1.47 -11.98 -10.00
CA MET A 77 0.52 -11.54 -8.96
C MET A 77 1.27 -10.73 -7.90
N PRO A 78 0.95 -9.45 -7.69
CA PRO A 78 1.58 -8.66 -6.65
C PRO A 78 1.17 -9.17 -5.27
N LEU A 79 2.09 -9.09 -4.32
CA LEU A 79 1.91 -9.53 -2.94
C LEU A 79 2.66 -8.56 -2.01
N GLU A 80 2.13 -8.34 -0.81
CA GLU A 80 2.81 -7.56 0.22
C GLU A 80 3.42 -8.50 1.27
N ILE A 81 4.74 -8.42 1.47
CA ILE A 81 5.42 -9.09 2.58
C ILE A 81 5.23 -8.26 3.83
N ILE A 82 4.72 -8.89 4.89
CA ILE A 82 4.46 -8.28 6.19
C ILE A 82 5.28 -8.90 7.32
N ALA A 83 5.91 -10.06 7.11
CA ALA A 83 6.84 -10.66 8.08
C ALA A 83 7.81 -11.63 7.41
N GLU A 84 8.92 -11.94 8.10
CA GLU A 84 9.95 -12.86 7.61
C GLU A 84 10.34 -13.87 8.70
N TYR A 85 10.55 -15.13 8.32
CA TYR A 85 11.06 -16.18 9.21
C TYR A 85 11.85 -17.21 8.41
N GLY A 86 13.17 -17.32 8.64
CA GLY A 86 14.04 -18.21 7.85
C GLY A 86 13.80 -18.07 6.34
N HIS A 87 13.47 -19.16 5.66
CA HIS A 87 13.16 -19.19 4.22
C HIS A 87 11.72 -18.80 3.85
N TRP A 88 10.94 -18.30 4.81
CA TRP A 88 9.53 -18.03 4.65
C TRP A 88 9.22 -16.55 4.74
N ARG A 89 8.28 -16.11 3.92
CA ARG A 89 7.75 -14.74 3.94
C ARG A 89 6.25 -14.83 4.17
N ARG A 90 5.77 -14.11 5.18
CA ARG A 90 4.34 -13.94 5.39
C ARG A 90 3.88 -12.86 4.41
N VAL A 91 2.96 -13.23 3.53
CA VAL A 91 2.44 -12.37 2.48
C VAL A 91 0.94 -12.18 2.63
N ARG A 92 0.41 -11.10 2.05
CA ARG A 92 -1.01 -10.90 1.77
C ARG A 92 -1.22 -10.33 0.37
N ASP A 93 -2.38 -10.58 -0.21
CA ASP A 93 -2.84 -9.97 -1.45
C ASP A 93 -3.69 -8.71 -1.17
N ARG A 94 -4.36 -8.21 -2.21
CA ARG A 94 -5.21 -7.00 -2.13
C ARG A 94 -6.46 -7.19 -1.26
N ASP A 95 -6.91 -8.43 -1.08
CA ASP A 95 -8.09 -8.79 -0.30
C ASP A 95 -7.69 -9.24 1.13
N ASP A 96 -6.47 -8.87 1.56
CA ASP A 96 -5.84 -9.29 2.82
C ASP A 96 -5.71 -10.82 3.00
N GLN A 97 -5.84 -11.59 1.92
CA GLN A 97 -5.71 -13.04 1.94
C GLN A 97 -4.24 -13.45 1.79
N GLY A 98 -3.79 -14.40 2.60
CA GLY A 98 -2.42 -14.87 2.52
C GLY A 98 -1.96 -15.72 3.69
N GLY A 99 -0.66 -15.69 3.96
CA GLY A 99 0.03 -16.60 4.87
C GLY A 99 1.50 -16.78 4.49
N TRP A 100 2.08 -17.93 4.82
CA TRP A 100 3.51 -18.18 4.63
C TRP A 100 3.81 -18.80 3.28
N VAL A 101 4.68 -18.14 2.51
CA VAL A 101 5.17 -18.58 1.21
C VAL A 101 6.68 -18.73 1.26
N HIS A 102 7.21 -19.79 0.64
CA HIS A 102 8.65 -19.99 0.53
C HIS A 102 9.25 -18.94 -0.42
N TYR A 103 10.38 -18.32 -0.04
CA TYR A 103 10.94 -17.16 -0.77
C TYR A 103 11.27 -17.47 -2.25
N SER A 104 11.56 -18.73 -2.60
CA SER A 104 11.88 -19.13 -3.98
C SER A 104 10.70 -18.94 -4.96
N LEU A 105 9.47 -18.83 -4.45
CA LEU A 105 8.28 -18.56 -5.23
C LEU A 105 8.07 -17.04 -5.46
N LEU A 106 8.86 -16.18 -4.83
CA LEU A 106 8.72 -14.73 -4.87
C LEU A 106 9.80 -14.09 -5.75
N SER A 107 9.49 -12.91 -6.27
CA SER A 107 10.36 -12.07 -7.08
C SER A 107 10.34 -10.63 -6.58
N GLY A 108 11.50 -9.98 -6.58
CA GLY A 108 11.60 -8.53 -6.34
C GLY A 108 11.08 -7.67 -7.49
N VAL A 109 10.70 -8.27 -8.63
CA VAL A 109 10.02 -7.56 -9.71
C VAL A 109 8.72 -6.97 -9.18
N ARG A 110 8.60 -5.64 -9.28
CA ARG A 110 7.41 -4.92 -8.83
C ARG A 110 6.32 -4.96 -9.89
N THR A 111 5.14 -5.37 -9.47
CA THR A 111 3.92 -5.39 -10.26
C THR A 111 2.82 -4.70 -9.47
N VAL A 112 1.78 -4.28 -10.18
CA VAL A 112 0.60 -3.64 -9.61
C VAL A 112 -0.66 -4.26 -10.21
N ILE A 113 -1.78 -4.16 -9.50
CA ILE A 113 -3.12 -4.45 -10.01
C ILE A 113 -3.84 -3.12 -10.22
N VAL A 114 -4.53 -3.00 -11.35
CA VAL A 114 -5.44 -1.87 -11.61
C VAL A 114 -6.69 -2.03 -10.74
N GLU A 115 -7.00 -1.02 -9.94
CA GLU A 115 -8.20 -0.96 -9.07
C GLU A 115 -9.30 -0.03 -9.61
N GLU A 116 -9.01 0.77 -10.63
CA GLU A 116 -9.99 1.59 -11.32
C GLU A 116 -10.67 0.80 -12.44
N ASP A 117 -11.97 1.03 -12.69
CA ASP A 117 -12.73 0.33 -13.74
C ASP A 117 -12.04 0.42 -15.11
N LEU A 118 -11.52 1.60 -15.45
CA LEU A 118 -10.80 1.85 -16.70
C LEU A 118 -9.67 2.87 -16.51
N LEU A 119 -8.48 2.39 -16.18
CA LEU A 119 -7.31 3.21 -15.94
C LEU A 119 -6.62 3.63 -17.24
N THR A 120 -6.43 4.93 -17.44
CA THR A 120 -5.77 5.46 -18.65
C THR A 120 -4.25 5.52 -18.50
N LEU A 121 -3.52 5.04 -19.50
CA LEU A 121 -2.08 5.20 -19.63
C LEU A 121 -1.77 6.42 -20.50
N TYR A 122 -1.07 7.41 -19.94
CA TYR A 122 -0.70 8.64 -20.60
C TYR A 122 0.75 8.61 -21.12
N ALA A 123 1.05 9.39 -22.15
CA ALA A 123 2.42 9.50 -22.69
C ALA A 123 3.39 10.17 -21.71
N ARG A 124 2.88 11.09 -20.87
CA ARG A 124 3.62 11.82 -19.81
C ARG A 124 2.82 11.76 -18.50
N PRO A 125 3.43 12.06 -17.33
CA PRO A 125 2.71 12.17 -16.06
C PRO A 125 1.88 13.48 -16.01
N ASP A 126 0.98 13.63 -16.97
CA ASP A 126 0.13 14.80 -17.21
C ASP A 126 -1.19 14.30 -17.83
N PRO A 127 -2.36 14.58 -17.21
CA PRO A 127 -3.64 14.09 -17.71
C PRO A 127 -4.06 14.76 -19.02
N LYS A 128 -3.41 15.85 -19.45
CA LYS A 128 -3.64 16.50 -20.74
C LYS A 128 -2.74 15.95 -21.85
N SER A 129 -1.82 15.03 -21.52
CA SER A 129 -0.98 14.40 -22.51
C SER A 129 -1.74 13.31 -23.28
N ARG A 130 -1.17 12.89 -24.41
CA ARG A 130 -1.77 11.84 -25.25
C ARG A 130 -2.03 10.56 -24.46
N GLU A 131 -3.23 10.01 -24.60
CA GLU A 131 -3.57 8.67 -24.12
C GLU A 131 -2.88 7.62 -25.02
N ASN A 132 -2.10 6.72 -24.43
CA ASN A 132 -1.45 5.62 -25.12
C ASN A 132 -2.30 4.35 -25.11
N ALA A 133 -2.99 4.06 -23.99
CA ALA A 133 -3.83 2.88 -23.83
C ALA A 133 -4.80 3.06 -22.64
N ARG A 134 -5.74 2.12 -22.48
CA ARG A 134 -6.60 2.00 -21.29
C ARG A 134 -6.54 0.57 -20.78
N LEU A 135 -6.50 0.40 -19.46
CA LEU A 135 -6.42 -0.88 -18.77
C LEU A 135 -7.68 -1.08 -17.93
N GLU A 136 -8.26 -2.27 -18.02
CA GLU A 136 -9.41 -2.64 -17.20
C GLU A 136 -8.98 -2.97 -15.76
N MET A 137 -9.92 -2.92 -14.82
CA MET A 137 -9.74 -3.40 -13.46
C MET A 137 -9.21 -4.84 -13.45
N GLY A 138 -8.27 -5.12 -12.53
CA GLY A 138 -7.69 -6.45 -12.37
C GLY A 138 -6.48 -6.73 -13.27
N VAL A 139 -6.19 -5.87 -14.26
CA VAL A 139 -4.99 -6.00 -15.08
C VAL A 139 -3.74 -5.93 -14.20
N ILE A 140 -2.86 -6.92 -14.33
CA ILE A 140 -1.56 -6.94 -13.68
C ILE A 140 -0.53 -6.30 -14.62
N ALA A 141 0.06 -5.19 -14.18
CA ALA A 141 1.08 -4.48 -14.94
C ALA A 141 2.42 -4.47 -14.19
N ARG A 142 3.53 -4.40 -14.95
CA ARG A 142 4.85 -4.19 -14.35
C ARG A 142 4.99 -2.72 -13.94
N LEU A 143 5.45 -2.50 -12.71
CA LEU A 143 5.71 -1.18 -12.15
C LEU A 143 7.11 -0.70 -12.52
N GLY A 144 7.21 0.49 -13.09
CA GLY A 144 8.45 1.18 -13.37
C GLY A 144 8.70 2.33 -12.39
N LYS A 145 9.07 3.49 -12.95
CA LYS A 145 9.28 4.74 -12.20
C LYS A 145 7.99 5.19 -11.54
N CYS A 146 8.07 5.76 -10.35
CA CYS A 146 6.95 6.41 -9.68
C CYS A 146 7.38 7.76 -9.11
N THR A 147 6.53 8.76 -9.30
CA THR A 147 6.56 10.03 -8.58
C THR A 147 5.47 10.01 -7.52
N ILE A 148 5.17 11.16 -6.90
CA ILE A 148 4.12 11.24 -5.88
C ILE A 148 2.74 10.76 -6.37
N ASP A 149 2.32 11.19 -7.56
CA ASP A 149 0.97 10.91 -8.08
C ASP A 149 0.93 9.97 -9.29
N TRP A 150 2.10 9.63 -9.84
CA TRP A 150 2.18 8.94 -11.12
C TRP A 150 3.11 7.74 -11.06
N CYS A 151 2.72 6.68 -11.76
CA CYS A 151 3.57 5.52 -11.96
C CYS A 151 3.62 5.14 -13.42
N ARG A 152 4.81 4.85 -13.91
CA ARG A 152 5.03 4.31 -15.25
C ARG A 152 4.74 2.83 -15.24
N LEU A 153 3.82 2.40 -16.10
CA LEU A 153 3.40 1.02 -16.24
C LEU A 153 3.82 0.44 -17.58
N SER A 154 3.97 -0.89 -17.62
CA SER A 154 4.12 -1.64 -18.85
C SER A 154 3.40 -2.98 -18.78
N VAL A 155 2.57 -3.27 -19.77
CA VAL A 155 1.78 -4.51 -19.90
C VAL A 155 1.50 -4.75 -21.39
N ASP A 156 1.68 -5.98 -21.86
CA ASP A 156 1.36 -6.41 -23.25
C ASP A 156 1.85 -5.46 -24.36
N GLY A 157 3.09 -4.99 -24.23
CA GLY A 157 3.71 -4.06 -25.17
C GLY A 157 3.26 -2.59 -25.01
N GLN A 158 2.17 -2.33 -24.30
CA GLN A 158 1.70 -0.99 -23.95
C GLN A 158 2.52 -0.40 -22.81
N ARG A 159 2.80 0.91 -22.89
CA ARG A 159 3.55 1.65 -21.88
C ARG A 159 2.99 3.06 -21.72
N GLY A 160 2.94 3.55 -20.48
CA GLY A 160 2.56 4.92 -20.19
C GLY A 160 2.60 5.22 -18.71
N TRP A 161 2.16 6.41 -18.34
CA TRP A 161 2.03 6.89 -16.97
C TRP A 161 0.57 6.79 -16.55
N ALA A 162 0.32 6.18 -15.41
CA ALA A 162 -1.00 6.10 -14.81
C ALA A 162 -1.02 6.85 -13.48
N ARG A 163 -2.20 7.29 -13.06
CA ARG A 163 -2.41 7.83 -11.71
C ARG A 163 -2.16 6.73 -10.69
N LYS A 164 -1.32 7.01 -9.69
CA LYS A 164 -0.96 6.07 -8.64
C LYS A 164 -2.17 5.61 -7.82
N SER A 165 -3.14 6.50 -7.61
CA SER A 165 -4.36 6.22 -6.84
C SER A 165 -5.23 5.10 -7.41
N GLY A 166 -5.06 4.72 -8.68
CA GLY A 166 -5.80 3.61 -9.30
C GLY A 166 -5.07 2.27 -9.24
N LEU A 167 -4.04 2.15 -8.39
CA LEU A 167 -3.13 1.00 -8.36
C LEU A 167 -2.98 0.41 -6.95
N TRP A 168 -3.08 -0.92 -6.88
CA TRP A 168 -2.60 -1.71 -5.75
C TRP A 168 -1.20 -2.26 -6.02
N GLY A 169 -0.35 -2.36 -4.99
CA GLY A 169 1.04 -2.85 -5.14
C GLY A 169 2.11 -1.75 -5.14
N VAL A 170 1.72 -0.52 -4.79
CA VAL A 170 2.59 0.66 -4.63
C VAL A 170 2.06 1.50 -3.47
N LYS A 171 2.94 2.01 -2.59
CA LYS A 171 2.48 2.86 -1.47
C LYS A 171 2.15 4.27 -1.96
N PRO A 172 1.20 4.98 -1.33
CA PRO A 172 0.83 6.35 -1.73
C PRO A 172 2.03 7.31 -1.83
N ASP A 173 2.96 7.21 -0.87
CA ASP A 173 4.17 8.01 -0.73
C ASP A 173 5.39 7.44 -1.49
N GLU A 174 5.27 6.25 -2.11
CA GLU A 174 6.42 5.58 -2.73
C GLU A 174 6.91 6.31 -4.00
N ILE A 175 8.18 6.71 -3.98
CA ILE A 175 8.91 7.25 -5.14
C ILE A 175 9.90 6.19 -5.65
N ARG A 176 9.97 6.00 -6.97
CA ARG A 176 10.82 4.98 -7.62
C ARG A 176 11.49 5.53 -8.87
N GLU A 177 12.76 5.21 -9.06
CA GLU A 177 13.55 5.62 -10.24
C GLU A 177 13.56 4.62 -11.40
#